data_AF-A0A517R3J4-F1
#
_entry.id   AF-A0A517R3J4-F1
#
_cell.length_a   1.000
_cell.length_b   1.000
_cell.length_c   1.000
_cell.angle_alpha   90.00
_cell.angle_beta   90.00
_cell.angle_gamma   90.00
#
_symmetry.space_group_name_H-M   'P 1'
#
loop_
_entity.id
_entity.type
_entity.pdbx_description
1 polymer ?
#
loop_
_entity_poly.entity_id
_entity_poly.type
_entity_poly.pdbx_seq_one_letter_code
_entity_poly.pdbx_strand_id
1 'polypeptide(L)'
;MFRFLPNFIMPESRKENSKNKPVKKFQLRGISASIFENRSEKGSPFHKVSITRTYKDGDEFKTTGSFGRDDLPLVEALARQSWFEILKREAKARSSSDEE
;
A
#
# COMPACT_ATOMS: atom_id res chain seq x y z
N MET A 1 35.79 -42.17 7.10
CA MET A 1 35.42 -41.20 6.05
C MET A 1 33.90 -41.25 5.88
N PHE A 2 33.15 -40.47 6.65
CA PHE A 2 31.68 -40.39 6.53
C PHE A 2 31.28 -38.92 6.56
N ARG A 3 30.91 -38.41 5.38
CA ARG A 3 30.26 -37.13 5.16
C ARG A 3 28.80 -37.28 5.58
N PHE A 4 28.39 -36.64 6.67
CA PHE A 4 26.99 -36.39 6.95
C PHE A 4 26.68 -34.94 6.59
N LEU A 5 25.84 -34.75 5.57
CA LEU A 5 25.33 -33.43 5.19
C LEU A 5 24.47 -32.87 6.34
N PRO A 6 24.52 -31.57 6.63
CA PRO A 6 23.58 -30.96 7.55
C PRO A 6 22.18 -30.96 6.91
N ASN A 7 21.17 -31.29 7.72
CA ASN A 7 19.76 -31.05 7.40
C ASN A 7 19.57 -29.54 7.16
N PHE A 8 19.61 -29.14 5.89
CA PHE A 8 19.15 -27.83 5.47
C PHE A 8 17.62 -27.89 5.45
N ILE A 9 17.02 -27.39 6.52
CA ILE A 9 15.59 -27.09 6.58
C ILE A 9 15.34 -26.00 5.54
N MET A 10 14.74 -26.37 4.41
CA MET A 10 14.17 -25.41 3.48
C MET A 10 13.05 -24.65 4.22
N PRO A 11 13.13 -23.33 4.43
CA PRO A 11 11.97 -22.58 4.83
C PRO A 11 10.94 -22.70 3.70
N GLU A 12 9.82 -23.33 4.04
CA GLU A 12 8.62 -23.45 3.24
C GLU A 12 8.36 -22.16 2.47
N SER A 13 8.09 -22.27 1.16
CA SER A 13 8.04 -21.13 0.26
C SER A 13 7.15 -20.04 0.85
N ARG A 14 7.77 -18.91 1.22
CA ARG A 14 7.07 -17.71 1.66
C ARG A 14 6.09 -17.38 0.53
N LYS A 15 4.78 -17.60 0.74
CA LYS A 15 3.71 -17.32 -0.23
C LYS A 15 4.12 -16.09 -1.03
N GLU A 16 4.27 -16.25 -2.35
CA GLU A 16 4.54 -15.14 -3.25
C GLU A 16 3.61 -14.01 -2.86
N ASN A 17 4.19 -12.94 -2.32
CA ASN A 17 3.47 -11.70 -2.08
C ASN A 17 2.97 -11.28 -3.45
N SER A 18 1.71 -11.58 -3.75
CA SER A 18 0.98 -10.93 -4.83
C SER A 18 1.26 -9.44 -4.64
N LYS A 19 2.11 -8.85 -5.48
CA LYS A 19 2.59 -7.45 -5.38
C LYS A 19 1.44 -6.63 -4.83
N ASN A 20 1.52 -6.20 -3.57
CA ASN A 20 0.34 -5.72 -2.84
C ASN A 20 -0.27 -4.57 -3.63
N LYS A 21 -1.32 -4.86 -4.41
CA LYS A 21 -1.84 -3.90 -5.38
C LYS A 21 -2.62 -2.88 -4.58
N PRO A 22 -2.50 -1.58 -4.90
CA PRO A 22 -3.27 -0.60 -4.20
C PRO A 22 -4.76 -0.87 -4.42
N VAL A 23 -5.53 -0.95 -3.33
CA VAL A 23 -6.99 -1.13 -3.35
C VAL A 23 -7.71 0.10 -3.89
N LYS A 24 -7.04 1.25 -3.85
CA LYS A 24 -7.47 2.50 -4.50
C LYS A 24 -6.26 3.38 -4.78
N LYS A 25 -6.33 4.12 -5.89
CA LYS A 25 -5.37 5.17 -6.22
C LYS A 25 -6.12 6.45 -6.56
N PHE A 26 -5.64 7.57 -6.03
CA PHE A 26 -6.04 8.92 -6.38
C PHE A 26 -4.85 9.65 -7.01
N GLN A 27 -5.10 10.59 -7.91
CA GLN A 27 -4.03 11.35 -8.57
C GLN A 27 -4.49 12.76 -8.89
N LEU A 28 -3.62 13.74 -8.62
CA LEU A 28 -3.85 15.15 -8.89
C LEU A 28 -2.53 15.84 -9.27
N ARG A 29 -2.48 16.41 -10.48
CA ARG A 29 -1.34 17.21 -11.00
C ARG A 29 0.05 16.59 -10.76
N GLY A 30 0.19 15.28 -10.96
CA GLY A 30 1.47 14.57 -10.81
C GLY A 30 1.75 14.03 -9.39
N ILE A 31 0.88 14.32 -8.42
CA ILE A 31 0.89 13.67 -7.11
C ILE A 31 -0.11 12.53 -7.11
N SER A 32 0.28 11.38 -6.60
CA SER A 32 -0.55 10.19 -6.47
C SER A 32 -0.64 9.77 -5.01
N ALA A 33 -1.83 9.37 -4.55
CA ALA A 33 -2.04 8.69 -3.29
C ALA A 33 -2.53 7.26 -3.55
N SER A 34 -1.84 6.27 -3.01
CA SER A 34 -2.13 4.85 -3.18
C SER A 34 -2.46 4.23 -1.84
N ILE A 35 -3.64 3.61 -1.73
CA ILE A 35 -4.13 2.94 -0.53
C ILE A 35 -3.87 1.45 -0.66
N PHE A 36 -3.26 0.84 0.34
CA PHE A 36 -2.93 -0.58 0.41
C PHE A 36 -3.67 -1.21 1.59
N GLU A 37 -4.41 -2.28 1.34
CA GLU A 37 -4.96 -3.12 2.40
C GLU A 37 -3.89 -4.13 2.80
N ASN A 38 -3.71 -4.28 4.11
CA ASN A 38 -2.82 -5.27 4.71
C ASN A 38 -3.60 -6.00 5.80
N ARG A 39 -3.13 -7.17 6.20
CA ARG A 39 -3.72 -7.95 7.30
C ARG A 39 -2.66 -8.20 8.35
N SER A 40 -3.00 -8.00 9.61
CA SER A 40 -2.12 -8.38 10.72
C SER A 40 -2.16 -9.90 10.93
N GLU A 41 -1.21 -10.45 11.69
CA GLU A 41 -1.22 -11.88 12.07
C GLU A 41 -2.50 -12.29 12.80
N LYS A 42 -3.17 -11.33 13.47
CA LYS A 42 -4.45 -11.51 14.15
C LYS A 42 -5.68 -11.33 13.25
N GLY A 43 -5.49 -11.11 11.94
CA GLY A 43 -6.55 -11.11 10.93
C GLY A 43 -7.24 -9.76 10.69
N SER A 44 -7.14 -8.77 11.58
CA SER A 44 -7.77 -7.46 11.35
C SER A 44 -7.11 -6.73 10.17
N PRO A 45 -7.90 -6.28 9.16
CA PRO A 45 -7.39 -5.51 8.04
C PRO A 45 -7.00 -4.10 8.50
N PHE A 46 -5.88 -3.59 7.99
CA PHE A 46 -5.44 -2.21 8.18
C PHE A 46 -4.98 -1.61 6.87
N HIS A 47 -5.18 -0.30 6.74
CA HIS A 47 -4.89 0.44 5.50
C HIS A 47 -3.62 1.27 5.65
N LYS A 48 -2.76 1.23 4.66
CA LYS A 48 -1.59 2.13 4.53
C LYS A 48 -1.78 3.02 3.32
N VAL A 49 -1.40 4.28 3.43
CA VAL A 49 -1.44 5.24 2.32
C VAL A 49 -0.01 5.65 1.97
N SER A 50 0.35 5.58 0.69
CA SER A 50 1.59 6.12 0.17
C SER A 50 1.27 7.27 -0.79
N ILE A 51 1.79 8.45 -0.49
CA ILE A 51 1.66 9.63 -1.34
C ILE A 51 3.02 9.90 -2.00
N THR A 52 3.03 10.06 -3.32
CA THR A 52 4.26 10.28 -4.09
C THR A 52 4.03 11.31 -5.20
N ARG A 53 5.08 12.03 -5.57
CA ARG A 53 5.12 12.93 -6.72
C ARG A 53 5.90 12.28 -7.86
N THR A 54 5.32 12.23 -9.04
CA THR A 54 6.00 11.76 -10.26
C THR A 54 6.66 12.93 -10.97
N TYR A 55 7.90 12.75 -11.39
CA TYR A 55 8.64 13.70 -12.21
C TYR A 55 9.40 12.95 -13.30
N LYS A 56 9.77 13.67 -14.36
CA LYS A 56 10.58 13.12 -15.46
C LYS A 56 12.05 13.43 -15.21
N ASP A 57 12.90 12.42 -15.36
CA ASP A 57 14.35 12.50 -15.23
C ASP A 57 14.99 11.84 -16.47
N GLY A 58 15.51 12.65 -17.38
CA GLY A 58 15.90 12.18 -18.72
C GLY A 58 14.70 11.60 -19.46
N ASP A 59 14.78 10.35 -19.88
CA ASP A 59 13.70 9.61 -20.55
C ASP A 59 12.84 8.76 -19.60
N GLU A 60 13.15 8.76 -18.29
CA GLU A 60 12.46 7.94 -17.30
C GLU A 60 11.52 8.76 -16.41
N PHE A 61 10.42 8.15 -15.98
CA PHE A 61 9.56 8.70 -14.93
C PHE A 61 9.96 8.14 -13.57
N LYS A 62 10.28 9.03 -12.64
CA LYS A 62 10.64 8.69 -11.25
C LYS A 62 9.61 9.23 -10.27
N THR A 63 9.58 8.65 -9.08
CA THR A 63 8.70 9.07 -7.99
C THR A 63 9.51 9.49 -6.76
N THR A 64 9.07 10.53 -6.06
CA THR A 64 9.64 10.99 -4.80
C THR A 64 8.56 11.19 -3.73
N GLY A 65 8.95 11.09 -2.46
CA GLY A 65 8.13 11.46 -1.30
C GLY A 65 8.40 12.88 -0.79
N SER A 66 9.24 13.64 -1.49
CA SER A 66 9.51 15.05 -1.18
C SER A 66 8.58 15.96 -1.97
N PHE A 67 8.00 16.95 -1.29
CA PHE A 67 6.99 17.85 -1.86
C PHE A 67 7.44 19.30 -1.76
N GLY A 68 7.21 20.07 -2.82
CA GLY A 68 7.40 21.53 -2.79
C GLY A 68 6.21 22.24 -2.13
N ARG A 69 6.35 23.55 -1.90
CA ARG A 69 5.29 24.39 -1.29
C ARG A 69 3.93 24.25 -2.00
N ASP A 70 3.94 24.28 -3.34
CA ASP A 70 2.72 24.27 -4.14
C ASP A 70 2.10 22.87 -4.28
N ASP A 71 2.84 21.83 -3.89
CA ASP A 71 2.35 20.46 -3.82
C ASP A 71 1.54 20.21 -2.54
N LEU A 72 1.76 20.99 -1.47
CA LEU A 72 1.18 20.74 -0.14
C LEU A 72 -0.36 20.75 -0.12
N PRO A 73 -1.07 21.70 -0.76
CA PRO A 73 -2.53 21.66 -0.79
C PRO A 73 -3.08 20.44 -1.53
N LEU A 74 -2.34 19.94 -2.52
CA LEU A 74 -2.72 18.75 -3.28
C LEU A 74 -2.51 17.49 -2.42
N VAL A 75 -1.41 17.43 -1.67
CA VAL A 75 -1.14 16.36 -0.70
C VAL A 75 -2.23 16.33 0.37
N GLU A 76 -2.60 17.49 0.93
CA GLU A 76 -3.69 17.60 1.91
C GLU A 76 -5.01 17.06 1.34
N ALA A 77 -5.40 17.49 0.15
CA ALA A 77 -6.63 17.05 -0.50
C ALA A 77 -6.63 15.53 -0.75
N LEU A 78 -5.52 14.98 -1.25
CA LEU A 78 -5.39 13.54 -1.49
C LEU A 78 -5.35 12.73 -0.20
N ALA A 79 -4.72 13.24 0.86
CA ALA A 79 -4.72 12.61 2.18
C ALA A 79 -6.15 12.57 2.76
N ARG A 80 -6.88 13.70 2.71
CA ARG A 80 -8.28 13.78 3.13
C ARG A 80 -9.17 12.82 2.34
N GLN A 81 -9.02 12.77 1.02
CA GLN A 81 -9.78 11.85 0.17
C GLN A 81 -9.48 10.38 0.50
N SER A 82 -8.21 10.06 0.76
CA SER A 82 -7.80 8.72 1.15
C SER A 82 -8.39 8.31 2.50
N TRP A 83 -8.45 9.23 3.46
CA TRP A 83 -9.07 8.98 4.75
C TRP A 83 -10.56 8.65 4.63
N PHE A 84 -11.34 9.46 3.90
CA PHE A 84 -12.76 9.17 3.68
C PHE A 84 -13.00 7.81 3.01
N GLU A 85 -12.15 7.48 2.04
CA GLU A 85 -12.25 6.23 1.31
C GLU A 85 -11.91 5.00 2.17
N ILE A 86 -11.04 5.15 3.17
CA ILE A 86 -10.76 4.12 4.19
C ILE A 86 -11.97 3.96 5.13
N LEU A 87 -12.51 5.05 5.67
CA LEU A 87 -13.70 4.98 6.55
C LEU A 87 -14.88 4.31 5.85
N LYS A 88 -15.09 4.62 4.57
CA LYS A 88 -16.13 3.99 3.75
C LYS A 88 -15.92 2.48 3.64
N ARG A 89 -14.68 2.01 3.48
CA ARG A 89 -14.36 0.57 3.44
C ARG A 89 -14.61 -0.10 4.77
N GLU A 90 -14.19 0.52 5.85
CA GLU A 90 -14.38 -0.01 7.21
C GLU A 90 -15.86 -0.11 7.57
N ALA A 91 -16.66 0.90 7.22
CA ALA A 91 -18.11 0.87 7.40
C ALA A 91 -18.76 -0.27 6.60
N LYS A 92 -18.35 -0.46 5.33
CA LYS A 92 -18.85 -1.54 4.48
C LYS A 92 -18.46 -2.93 5.02
N ALA A 93 -17.23 -3.07 5.53
CA ALA A 93 -16.75 -4.33 6.11
C ALA A 93 -17.54 -4.72 7.37
N ARG A 94 -17.97 -3.73 8.15
CA ARG A 94 -18.82 -3.95 9.33
C ARG A 94 -20.25 -4.36 8.95
N SER A 95 -20.86 -3.68 7.97
CA SER A 95 -22.20 -4.08 7.54
C SER A 95 -22.24 -5.48 6.95
N SER A 96 -21.18 -5.93 6.27
CA SER A 96 -21.12 -7.29 5.74
C SER A 96 -20.94 -8.38 6.80
N SER A 97 -20.42 -8.06 7.99
CA SER A 97 -20.27 -9.05 9.07
C SER A 97 -21.53 -9.24 9.91
N ASP A 98 -22.49 -8.32 9.81
CA ASP A 98 -23.74 -8.36 10.59
C ASP A 98 -24.89 -9.08 9.83
N GLU A 99 -24.70 -9.38 8.53
CA GLU A 99 -25.68 -10.05 7.66
C GLU A 99 -25.41 -11.56 7.46
N GLU A 100 -24.34 -12.10 8.06
CA GLU A 100 -24.00 -13.55 8.13
C GLU A 100 -24.27 -14.11 9.53
#